data_AF-A0A422P6V6-F1
#
_entry.id   AF-A0A422P6V6-F1
#
_cell.length_a   1.000
_cell.length_b   1.000
_cell.length_c   1.000
_cell.angle_alpha   90.00
_cell.angle_beta   90.00
_cell.angle_gamma   90.00
#
_symmetry.space_group_name_H-M   'P 1'
#
loop_
_entity.id
_entity.type
_entity.pdbx_description
1 polymer ?
#
loop_
_entity_poly.entity_id
_entity_poly.type
_entity_poly.pdbx_seq_one_letter_code
_entity_poly.pdbx_strand_id
1 'polypeptide(L)'
;MSLWEVLAWHRPKVTSVLFGTVISVLALFCFMQYTVVTFLCRVIQLLLLLGVIVGLTNRCKLTSDDIHCAVNRFVDYATPRAEAALETTYNVVTWRNYHLSGMVTLASVVIAFLGNLFSDTALLVSVVVLAFSVPAVYERKKDLIDRWVGVAKSKVEKYMGTLKTKVEEVTKKDE
;
A
#
# COMPACT_ATOMS: atom_id res chain seq x y z
N MET A 1 18.29 -12.46 -0.99
CA MET A 1 18.40 -11.00 -1.21
C MET A 1 17.18 -10.39 -0.56
N SER A 2 17.35 -9.55 0.46
CA SER A 2 16.20 -8.96 1.14
C SER A 2 15.61 -7.81 0.31
N LEU A 3 14.28 -7.66 0.31
CA LEU A 3 13.61 -6.59 -0.44
C LEU A 3 14.07 -5.20 0.01
N TRP A 4 14.36 -5.06 1.30
CA TRP A 4 14.82 -3.82 1.90
C TRP A 4 16.18 -3.36 1.37
N GLU A 5 17.16 -4.28 1.22
CA GLU A 5 18.48 -3.95 0.67
C GLU A 5 18.40 -3.40 -0.77
N VAL A 6 17.44 -3.90 -1.55
CA VAL A 6 17.19 -3.43 -2.91
C VAL A 6 16.53 -2.06 -2.89
N LEU A 7 15.45 -1.89 -2.12
CA LEU A 7 14.68 -0.63 -2.05
C LEU A 7 15.49 0.53 -1.43
N ALA A 8 16.37 0.25 -0.48
CA ALA A 8 17.24 1.24 0.16
C ALA A 8 18.56 1.50 -0.60
N TRP A 9 18.74 0.97 -1.82
CA TRP A 9 19.91 1.20 -2.67
C TRP A 9 21.27 0.79 -2.06
N HIS A 10 21.30 -0.19 -1.14
CA HIS A 10 22.55 -0.70 -0.56
C HIS A 10 23.48 -1.32 -1.63
N ARG A 11 22.91 -1.82 -2.73
CA ARG A 11 23.62 -2.34 -3.91
C ARG A 11 23.24 -1.53 -5.15
N PRO A 12 23.81 -0.33 -5.37
CA PRO A 12 23.31 0.63 -6.36
C PRO A 12 23.34 0.09 -7.80
N LYS A 13 24.30 -0.77 -8.14
CA LYS A 13 24.37 -1.39 -9.48
C LYS A 13 23.19 -2.33 -9.75
N VAL A 14 22.80 -3.14 -8.77
CA VAL A 14 21.69 -4.09 -8.92
C VAL A 14 20.36 -3.38 -8.82
N THR A 15 20.22 -2.46 -7.85
CA THR A 15 19.01 -1.67 -7.66
C THR A 15 18.70 -0.76 -8.85
N SER A 16 19.70 -0.08 -9.42
CA SER A 16 19.49 0.80 -10.58
C SER A 16 19.11 0.03 -11.84
N VAL A 17 19.68 -1.16 -12.06
CA VAL A 17 19.29 -2.04 -13.17
C VAL A 17 17.85 -2.54 -12.98
N LEU A 18 17.48 -2.98 -11.78
CA LEU A 18 16.10 -3.40 -11.46
C LEU A 18 15.11 -2.25 -11.62
N PHE A 19 15.43 -1.08 -11.05
CA PHE A 19 14.60 0.11 -11.17
C PHE A 19 14.46 0.54 -12.64
N GLY A 20 15.57 0.59 -13.37
CA GLY A 20 15.58 0.96 -14.78
C GLY A 20 14.80 -0.01 -15.66
N THR A 21 14.92 -1.32 -15.42
CA THR A 21 14.13 -2.34 -16.14
C THR A 21 12.64 -2.23 -15.84
N VAL A 22 12.26 -2.07 -14.57
CA VAL A 22 10.84 -1.89 -14.19
C VAL A 22 10.27 -0.60 -14.80
N ILE A 23 10.99 0.52 -14.70
CA ILE A 23 10.56 1.80 -15.28
C ILE A 23 10.52 1.72 -16.80
N SER A 24 11.47 1.05 -17.45
CA SER A 24 11.48 0.89 -18.91
C SER A 24 10.32 0.02 -19.40
N VAL A 25 9.98 -1.05 -18.67
CA VAL A 25 8.79 -1.85 -18.95
C VAL A 25 7.54 -0.98 -18.77
N LEU A 26 7.39 -0.30 -17.62
CA LEU A 26 6.24 0.58 -17.38
C LEU A 26 6.12 1.70 -18.42
N ALA A 27 7.23 2.30 -18.86
CA ALA A 27 7.26 3.31 -19.91
C ALA A 27 6.87 2.74 -21.28
N LEU A 28 7.26 1.50 -21.60
CA LEU A 28 6.81 0.80 -22.79
C LEU A 28 5.30 0.54 -22.73
N PHE A 29 4.77 0.14 -21.56
CA PHE A 29 3.33 0.02 -21.33
C PHE A 29 2.60 1.36 -21.50
N CYS A 30 3.18 2.48 -21.01
CA CYS A 30 2.67 3.83 -21.25
C CYS A 30 2.64 4.16 -22.76
N PHE A 31 3.74 3.89 -23.47
CA PHE A 31 3.87 4.16 -24.89
C PHE A 31 2.86 3.38 -25.73
N MET A 32 2.60 2.13 -25.35
CA MET A 32 1.62 1.26 -26.01
C MET A 32 0.17 1.56 -25.63
N GLN A 33 -0.10 2.60 -24.80
CA GLN A 33 -1.41 2.90 -24.21
C GLN A 33 -2.12 1.69 -23.59
N TYR A 34 -1.33 0.71 -23.13
CA TYR A 34 -1.86 -0.51 -22.56
C TYR A 34 -2.37 -0.20 -21.15
N THR A 35 -3.68 -0.27 -20.95
CA THR A 35 -4.28 -0.04 -19.63
C THR A 35 -3.99 -1.22 -18.71
N VAL A 36 -3.87 -0.97 -17.40
CA VAL A 36 -3.71 -2.02 -16.38
C VAL A 36 -4.81 -3.08 -16.49
N VAL A 37 -6.02 -2.65 -16.87
CA VAL A 37 -7.17 -3.53 -17.14
C VAL A 37 -6.88 -4.51 -18.28
N THR A 38 -6.35 -4.03 -19.40
CA THR A 38 -6.00 -4.93 -20.52
C THR A 38 -4.91 -5.93 -20.14
N PHE A 39 -3.90 -5.51 -19.36
CA PHE A 39 -2.86 -6.41 -18.88
C PHE A 39 -3.43 -7.51 -17.96
N LEU A 40 -4.23 -7.14 -16.95
CA LEU A 40 -4.89 -8.10 -16.07
C LEU A 40 -5.77 -9.08 -16.86
N CYS A 41 -6.51 -8.58 -17.84
CA CYS A 41 -7.32 -9.40 -18.73
C CYS A 41 -6.46 -10.40 -19.51
N ARG A 42 -5.28 -9.99 -20.02
CA ARG A 42 -4.35 -10.91 -20.68
C ARG A 42 -3.75 -11.95 -19.72
N VAL A 43 -3.42 -11.58 -18.48
CA VAL A 43 -2.94 -12.53 -17.47
C VAL A 43 -4.02 -13.56 -17.14
N ILE A 44 -5.27 -13.12 -16.95
CA ILE A 44 -6.41 -14.02 -16.72
C ILE A 44 -6.60 -14.94 -17.93
N GLN A 45 -6.56 -14.41 -19.15
CA GLN A 45 -6.63 -15.23 -20.38
C GLN A 45 -5.52 -16.28 -20.44
N LEU A 46 -4.28 -15.93 -20.11
CA LEU A 46 -3.16 -16.88 -20.06
C LEU A 46 -3.36 -17.95 -18.99
N LEU A 47 -3.83 -17.57 -17.80
CA LEU A 47 -4.13 -18.53 -16.72
C LEU A 47 -5.25 -19.50 -17.11
N LEU A 48 -6.29 -19.00 -17.77
CA LEU A 48 -7.39 -19.84 -18.29
C LEU A 48 -6.90 -20.78 -19.39
N LEU A 49 -6.06 -20.30 -20.32
CA LEU A 49 -5.46 -21.16 -21.35
C LEU A 49 -4.55 -22.23 -20.74
N LEU A 50 -3.74 -21.89 -19.74
CA LEU A 50 -2.95 -22.85 -18.95
C LEU A 50 -3.85 -23.88 -18.27
N GLY A 51 -4.96 -23.44 -17.66
CA GLY A 51 -5.97 -24.32 -17.07
C GLY A 51 -6.56 -25.31 -18.08
N VAL A 52 -6.87 -24.85 -19.30
CA VAL A 52 -7.35 -25.71 -20.40
C VAL A 52 -6.29 -26.73 -20.80
N ILE A 53 -5.01 -26.33 -20.96
CA ILE A 53 -3.92 -27.25 -21.31
C ILE A 53 -3.72 -28.31 -20.23
N VAL A 54 -3.72 -27.91 -18.96
CA VAL A 54 -3.56 -28.84 -17.81
C VAL A 54 -4.75 -29.80 -17.73
N GLY A 55 -5.97 -29.31 -17.97
CA GLY A 55 -7.19 -30.11 -18.03
C GLY A 55 -7.16 -31.14 -19.17
N LEU A 56 -6.75 -30.73 -20.38
CA LEU A 56 -6.61 -31.62 -21.53
C LEU A 56 -5.51 -32.67 -21.35
N THR A 57 -4.43 -32.33 -20.65
CA THR A 57 -3.31 -33.26 -20.41
C THR A 57 -3.60 -34.24 -19.26
N ASN A 58 -4.76 -34.12 -18.58
CA ASN A 58 -5.19 -34.98 -17.47
C ASN A 58 -4.15 -35.09 -16.32
N ARG A 59 -3.26 -34.09 -16.20
CA ARG A 59 -2.14 -34.08 -15.24
C ARG A 59 -2.56 -33.67 -13.84
N CYS A 60 -3.71 -33.01 -13.69
CA CYS A 60 -4.31 -32.64 -12.40
C CYS A 60 -5.73 -33.18 -12.35
N LYS A 61 -5.93 -34.31 -11.66
CA LYS A 61 -7.26 -34.64 -11.11
C LYS A 61 -7.40 -33.85 -9.82
N LEU A 62 -7.97 -32.65 -9.92
CA LEU A 62 -8.29 -31.84 -8.75
C LEU A 62 -9.48 -32.51 -8.05
N THR A 63 -9.20 -33.35 -7.06
CA THR A 63 -10.24 -34.05 -6.29
C THR A 63 -11.00 -33.04 -5.44
N SER A 64 -12.31 -33.22 -5.28
CA SER A 64 -13.16 -32.31 -4.48
C SER A 64 -12.59 -32.07 -3.08
N ASP A 65 -12.02 -33.11 -2.45
CA ASP A 65 -11.34 -33.02 -1.15
C ASP A 65 -10.12 -32.09 -1.16
N ASP A 66 -9.31 -32.08 -2.22
CA ASP A 66 -8.15 -31.18 -2.33
C ASP A 66 -8.60 -29.72 -2.44
N ILE A 67 -9.71 -29.48 -3.14
CA ILE A 67 -10.33 -28.15 -3.27
C ILE A 67 -10.87 -27.71 -1.91
N HIS A 68 -11.62 -28.56 -1.21
CA HIS A 68 -12.13 -28.24 0.12
C HIS A 68 -10.99 -27.98 1.11
N CYS A 69 -9.92 -28.79 1.09
CA CYS A 69 -8.76 -28.59 1.95
C CYS A 69 -8.04 -27.25 1.64
N ALA A 70 -7.83 -26.93 0.37
CA ALA A 70 -7.20 -25.66 -0.04
C ALA A 70 -8.06 -24.44 0.31
N VAL A 71 -9.37 -24.53 0.09
CA VAL A 71 -10.33 -23.48 0.47
C VAL A 71 -10.35 -23.30 1.97
N ASN A 72 -10.45 -24.38 2.75
CA ASN A 72 -10.51 -24.29 4.21
C ASN A 72 -9.20 -23.69 4.77
N ARG A 73 -8.05 -24.10 4.23
CA ARG A 73 -6.75 -23.49 4.57
C ARG A 73 -6.68 -22.01 4.23
N PHE A 74 -7.26 -21.59 3.11
CA PHE A 74 -7.32 -20.17 2.74
C PHE A 74 -8.24 -19.41 3.69
N VAL A 75 -9.41 -19.96 4.02
CA VAL A 75 -10.37 -19.39 4.98
C VAL A 75 -9.71 -19.26 6.36
N ASP A 76 -9.08 -20.31 6.88
CA ASP A 76 -8.39 -20.31 8.18
C ASP A 76 -7.29 -19.25 8.25
N TYR A 77 -6.62 -18.96 7.12
CA TYR A 77 -5.59 -17.94 7.03
C TYR A 77 -6.14 -16.51 6.81
N ALA A 78 -7.27 -16.41 6.10
CA ALA A 78 -7.89 -15.14 5.72
C ALA A 78 -8.78 -14.57 6.82
N THR A 79 -9.55 -15.41 7.51
CA THR A 79 -10.48 -15.02 8.59
C THR A 79 -9.82 -14.11 9.65
N PRO A 80 -8.70 -14.49 10.30
CA PRO A 80 -8.10 -13.63 11.32
C PRO A 80 -7.57 -12.30 10.77
N ARG A 81 -7.14 -12.26 9.51
CA ARG A 81 -6.72 -11.01 8.86
C ARG A 81 -7.89 -10.14 8.47
N ALA A 82 -8.97 -10.74 7.98
CA ALA A 82 -10.18 -10.05 7.61
C ALA A 82 -10.83 -9.43 8.85
N GLU A 83 -10.90 -10.16 9.96
CA GLU A 83 -11.41 -9.65 11.24
C GLU A 83 -10.57 -8.46 11.74
N ALA A 84 -9.24 -8.59 11.78
CA ALA A 84 -8.36 -7.50 12.20
C ALA A 84 -8.46 -6.27 11.28
N ALA A 85 -8.56 -6.48 9.96
CA ALA A 85 -8.73 -5.41 8.99
C ALA A 85 -10.10 -4.73 9.15
N LEU A 86 -11.16 -5.50 9.40
CA LEU A 86 -12.51 -4.98 9.59
C LEU A 86 -12.62 -4.18 10.89
N GLU A 87 -12.03 -4.67 11.98
CA GLU A 87 -11.96 -3.94 13.25
C GLU A 87 -11.19 -2.62 13.10
N THR A 88 -10.05 -2.66 12.40
CA THR A 88 -9.26 -1.45 12.12
C THR A 88 -10.07 -0.46 11.28
N THR A 89 -10.75 -0.94 10.23
CA THR A 89 -11.57 -0.10 9.35
C THR A 89 -12.74 0.50 10.13
N TYR A 90 -13.42 -0.28 10.96
CA TYR A 90 -14.51 0.19 11.81
C TYR A 90 -14.03 1.27 12.78
N ASN A 91 -12.90 1.06 13.46
CA ASN A 91 -12.32 2.04 14.38
C ASN A 91 -11.92 3.34 13.66
N VAL A 92 -11.46 3.25 12.41
CA VAL A 92 -11.10 4.39 11.56
C VAL A 92 -12.33 5.18 11.13
N VAL A 93 -13.34 4.50 10.58
CA VAL A 93 -14.57 5.12 10.07
C VAL A 93 -15.38 5.77 11.19
N THR A 94 -15.44 5.13 12.36
CA THR A 94 -16.17 5.65 13.52
C THR A 94 -15.39 6.76 14.26
N TRP A 95 -14.22 7.17 13.75
CA TRP A 95 -13.34 8.15 14.39
C TRP A 95 -12.93 7.81 15.83
N ARG A 96 -13.03 6.53 16.23
CA ARG A 96 -12.72 6.08 17.59
C ARG A 96 -11.24 6.31 17.93
N ASN A 97 -10.38 6.22 16.91
CA ASN A 97 -8.98 6.62 16.97
C ASN A 97 -8.73 7.88 16.14
N TYR A 98 -9.03 9.06 16.70
CA TYR A 98 -8.90 10.37 16.03
C TYR A 98 -7.58 10.57 15.28
N HIS A 99 -6.45 10.12 15.85
CA HIS A 99 -5.14 10.26 15.23
C HIS A 99 -4.99 9.41 13.95
N LEU A 100 -5.42 8.15 13.99
CA LEU A 100 -5.31 7.24 12.85
C LEU A 100 -6.35 7.57 11.78
N SER A 101 -7.58 7.87 12.19
CA SER A 101 -8.66 8.34 11.30
C SER A 101 -8.29 9.64 10.59
N GLY A 102 -7.74 10.61 11.32
CA GLY A 102 -7.28 11.87 10.74
C GLY A 102 -6.14 11.68 9.75
N MET A 103 -5.14 10.86 10.09
CA MET A 103 -4.02 10.57 9.18
C MET A 103 -4.49 9.84 7.91
N VAL A 104 -5.37 8.85 8.04
CA VAL A 104 -5.92 8.11 6.88
C VAL A 104 -6.75 9.03 5.99
N THR A 105 -7.57 9.92 6.58
CA THR A 105 -8.37 10.88 5.83
C THR A 105 -7.51 11.92 5.12
N LEU A 106 -6.48 12.45 5.78
CA LEU A 106 -5.55 13.39 5.15
C LEU A 106 -4.77 12.70 4.02
N ALA A 107 -4.29 11.48 4.26
CA ALA A 107 -3.60 10.69 3.26
C ALA A 107 -4.51 10.40 2.06
N SER A 108 -5.79 10.06 2.27
CA SER A 108 -6.72 9.79 1.18
C SER A 108 -6.99 11.03 0.33
N VAL A 109 -7.11 12.22 0.93
CA VAL A 109 -7.24 13.49 0.19
C VAL A 109 -6.00 13.78 -0.63
N VAL A 110 -4.80 13.60 -0.06
CA VAL A 110 -3.54 13.81 -0.78
C VAL A 110 -3.41 12.82 -1.94
N ILE A 111 -3.73 11.55 -1.73
CA ILE A 111 -3.73 10.51 -2.77
C ILE A 111 -4.75 10.85 -3.87
N ALA A 112 -5.96 11.30 -3.53
CA ALA A 112 -6.97 11.69 -4.50
C ALA A 112 -6.52 12.91 -5.33
N PHE A 113 -5.90 13.90 -4.68
CA PHE A 113 -5.33 15.06 -5.37
C PHE A 113 -4.19 14.66 -6.33
N LEU A 114 -3.27 13.80 -5.87
CA LEU A 114 -2.23 13.20 -6.71
C LEU A 114 -2.85 12.43 -7.88
N GLY A 115 -3.89 11.63 -7.64
CA GLY A 115 -4.57 10.89 -8.70
C GLY A 115 -5.31 11.77 -9.71
N ASN A 116 -5.76 12.96 -9.33
CA ASN A 116 -6.36 13.91 -10.27
C ASN A 116 -5.31 14.63 -11.13
N LEU A 117 -4.06 14.71 -10.66
CA LEU A 117 -2.95 15.32 -11.41
C LEU A 117 -2.30 14.34 -12.40
N PHE A 118 -2.41 13.04 -12.16
CA PHE A 118 -1.70 12.00 -12.90
C PHE A 118 -2.68 11.03 -13.58
N SER A 119 -2.45 10.70 -14.85
CA SER A 119 -3.13 9.55 -15.49
C SER A 119 -2.90 8.27 -14.68
N ASP A 120 -3.82 7.29 -14.71
CA ASP A 120 -3.71 6.00 -13.99
C ASP A 120 -2.33 5.36 -14.10
N THR A 121 -1.70 5.46 -15.28
CA THR A 121 -0.36 4.92 -15.53
C THR A 121 0.75 5.78 -14.92
N ALA A 122 0.58 7.10 -14.86
CA ALA A 122 1.52 8.00 -14.21
C ALA A 122 1.48 7.87 -12.68
N LEU A 123 0.32 7.55 -12.10
CA LEU A 123 0.21 7.14 -10.69
C LEU A 123 1.04 5.88 -10.42
N LEU A 124 0.91 4.85 -11.27
CA LEU A 124 1.64 3.61 -11.12
C LEU A 124 3.17 3.82 -11.19
N VAL A 125 3.62 4.63 -12.15
CA VAL A 125 5.04 5.03 -12.24
C VAL A 125 5.46 5.80 -10.99
N SER A 126 4.64 6.72 -10.49
CA SER A 126 4.94 7.49 -9.28
C SER A 126 5.09 6.60 -8.05
N VAL A 127 4.23 5.59 -7.87
CA VAL A 127 4.34 4.62 -6.78
C VAL A 127 5.67 3.87 -6.84
N VAL A 128 6.09 3.41 -8.01
CA VAL A 128 7.38 2.70 -8.17
C VAL A 128 8.56 3.64 -7.90
N VAL A 129 8.51 4.87 -8.41
CA VAL A 129 9.55 5.89 -8.14
C VAL A 129 9.64 6.15 -6.63
N LEU A 130 8.50 6.33 -5.95
CA LEU A 130 8.46 6.57 -4.51
C LEU A 130 8.96 5.35 -3.72
N ALA A 131 8.58 4.13 -4.10
CA ALA A 131 9.04 2.91 -3.42
C ALA A 131 10.57 2.77 -3.42
N PHE A 132 11.24 3.17 -4.50
CA PHE A 132 12.71 3.14 -4.60
C PHE A 132 13.40 4.40 -4.10
N SER A 133 12.71 5.55 -4.07
CA SER A 133 13.29 6.83 -3.68
C SER A 133 13.13 7.11 -2.19
N VAL A 134 11.96 6.80 -1.61
CA VAL A 134 11.63 7.12 -0.21
C VAL A 134 12.61 6.44 0.77
N PRO A 135 12.86 5.12 0.70
CA PRO A 135 13.80 4.47 1.61
C PRO A 135 15.24 5.00 1.45
N ALA A 136 15.68 5.18 0.21
CA ALA A 136 17.02 5.67 -0.10
C ALA A 136 17.26 7.12 0.37
N VAL A 137 16.26 7.99 0.21
CA VAL A 137 16.32 9.38 0.69
C VAL A 137 16.22 9.42 2.21
N TYR A 138 15.37 8.57 2.81
CA TYR A 138 15.23 8.49 4.25
C TYR A 138 16.55 8.14 4.93
N GLU A 139 17.24 7.08 4.47
CA GLU A 139 18.53 6.69 5.08
C GLU A 139 19.60 7.77 4.94
N ARG A 140 19.64 8.49 3.81
CA ARG A 140 20.63 9.55 3.59
C ARG A 140 20.37 10.83 4.39
N LYS A 141 19.12 11.08 4.79
CA LYS A 141 18.71 12.31 5.49
C LYS A 141 18.02 12.02 6.82
N LYS A 142 18.30 10.85 7.41
CA LYS A 142 17.58 10.31 8.56
C LYS A 142 17.52 11.30 9.72
N ASP A 143 18.66 11.87 10.11
CA ASP A 143 18.74 12.82 11.24
C ASP A 143 17.93 14.10 11.00
N LEU A 144 17.82 14.55 9.76
CA LEU A 144 17.05 15.74 9.41
C LEU A 144 15.56 15.44 9.40
N ILE A 145 15.16 14.32 8.80
CA ILE A 145 13.76 13.90 8.73
C ILE A 145 13.23 13.62 10.14
N ASP A 146 13.97 12.85 10.94
CA ASP A 146 13.56 12.52 12.31
C ASP A 146 13.48 13.78 13.19
N ARG A 147 14.39 14.75 12.99
CA ARG A 147 14.31 16.05 13.69
C ARG A 147 13.06 16.85 13.30
N TRP A 148 12.76 16.95 12.01
CA TRP A 148 11.56 17.66 11.54
C TRP A 148 10.27 16.97 11.98
N VAL A 149 10.23 15.63 11.92
CA VAL A 149 9.11 14.83 12.42
C VAL A 149 8.95 15.02 13.93
N GLY A 150 10.04 15.07 14.69
CA GLY A 150 10.01 15.36 16.13
C GLY A 150 9.46 16.75 16.46
N VAL A 151 9.86 17.77 15.70
CA VAL A 151 9.33 19.14 15.85
C VAL A 151 7.84 19.19 15.46
N ALA A 152 7.43 18.48 14.41
CA ALA A 152 6.03 18.41 14.02
C ALA A 152 5.18 17.71 15.10
N LYS A 153 5.65 16.57 15.60
CA LYS A 153 4.99 15.80 16.66
C LYS A 153 4.81 16.63 17.93
N SER A 154 5.87 17.30 18.39
CA SER A 154 5.80 18.16 19.59
C SER A 154 4.85 19.34 19.43
N LYS A 155 4.75 19.94 18.23
CA LYS A 155 3.73 20.97 17.96
C LYS A 155 2.32 20.39 18.00
N VAL A 156 2.08 19.25 17.38
CA VAL A 156 0.77 18.58 17.39
C VAL A 156 0.34 18.23 18.82
N GLU A 157 1.24 17.65 19.63
CA GLU A 157 0.97 17.34 21.04
C GLU A 157 0.65 18.60 21.85
N LYS A 158 1.35 19.71 21.61
CA LYS A 158 1.07 20.99 22.27
C LYS A 158 -0.32 21.54 21.93
N TYR A 159 -0.71 21.51 20.65
CA TYR A 159 -2.05 21.94 20.25
C TYR A 159 -3.14 21.00 20.79
N MET A 160 -2.90 19.70 20.80
CA MET A 160 -3.83 18.70 21.32
C MET A 160 -4.00 18.82 22.84
N GLY A 161 -2.93 19.13 23.58
CA GLY A 161 -2.99 19.46 25.01
C GLY A 161 -3.80 20.72 25.28
N THR A 162 -3.60 21.78 24.48
CA THR A 162 -4.34 23.04 24.62
C THR A 162 -5.83 22.88 24.30
N LEU A 163 -6.17 22.03 23.33
CA LEU A 163 -7.55 21.68 23.01
C LEU A 163 -8.20 20.88 24.13
N LYS A 164 -7.49 19.90 24.70
CA LYS A 164 -7.99 19.11 25.82
C LYS A 164 -8.27 19.96 27.05
N THR A 165 -7.38 20.89 27.40
CA THR A 165 -7.58 21.81 28.53
C THR A 165 -8.75 22.75 28.31
N LYS A 166 -8.94 23.27 27.08
CA LYS A 166 -10.09 24.11 26.75
C LYS A 166 -11.42 23.34 26.80
N VAL A 167 -11.43 22.08 26.36
CA VAL A 167 -12.61 21.23 26.44
C VAL A 167 -12.95 20.92 27.90
N GLU A 168 -11.98 20.55 28.73
CA GLU A 168 -12.21 20.32 30.18
C GLU A 168 -12.65 21.58 30.94
N GLU A 169 -12.15 22.78 30.59
CA GLU A 169 -12.62 24.04 31.18
C GLU A 169 -14.07 24.39 30.81
N VAL A 170 -14.51 24.05 29.59
CA VAL A 170 -15.90 24.26 29.17
C VAL A 170 -16.81 23.24 29.86
N THR A 171 -16.41 21.97 29.95
CA THR A 171 -17.20 20.94 30.64
C THR A 171 -17.38 21.21 32.14
N LYS A 172 -16.37 21.78 32.82
CA LYS A 172 -16.47 22.18 34.24
C LYS A 172 -17.28 23.45 34.50
N LYS A 173 -17.63 24.21 33.45
CA LYS A 173 -18.43 25.43 33.56
C LYS A 173 -19.93 25.21 33.36
N ASP A 174 -20.29 24.08 32.77
CA ASP A 174 -21.68 23.66 32.54
C ASP A 174 -22.22 22.73 33.67
N GLU A 175 -21.41 22.50 34.72
CA GLU A 175 -21.77 21.77 35.96
C GLU A 175 -21.89 22.76 37.14
#